data_AF-A0A0B4CV06-F1
#
_entry.id   AF-A0A0B4CV06-F1
#
_cell.length_a   1.000
_cell.length_b   1.000
_cell.length_c   1.000
_cell.angle_alpha   90.00
_cell.angle_beta   90.00
_cell.angle_gamma   90.00
#
_symmetry.space_group_name_H-M   'P 1'
#
loop_
_entity.id
_entity.type
_entity.pdbx_description
1 polymer ?
#
loop_
_entity_poly.entity_id
_entity_poly.type
_entity_poly.pdbx_seq_one_letter_code
_entity_poly.pdbx_strand_id
1 'polypeptide(L)'
;MGLPSTAPVVSFHTHCLQEDSSLVPQGPGAFAAILRTEYRIHGPGNVEVMSLPPGTPLWGSAHVDSLSSAVHGHLHGDITVSDLRLGVAILIGREPAEGIDHPFEAIIRAEIDGWLGANTAFVFWPRVRSVGDAQADGFFASVIRSWASRTGRQAGFALH
;
A
#
# COMPACT_ATOMS: atom_id res chain seq x y z
N MET A 1 5.64 -32.16 11.05
CA MET A 1 5.17 -31.13 10.11
C MET A 1 4.20 -30.23 10.85
N GLY A 2 4.65 -29.06 11.30
CA GLY A 2 3.82 -28.12 12.06
C GLY A 2 2.92 -27.33 11.12
N LEU A 3 1.63 -27.22 11.44
CA LEU A 3 0.66 -26.42 10.69
C LEU A 3 1.19 -24.99 10.48
N PRO A 4 1.01 -24.39 9.29
CA PRO A 4 1.33 -22.99 9.08
C PRO A 4 0.48 -22.15 10.04
N SER A 5 1.13 -21.53 11.02
CA SER A 5 0.47 -20.57 11.90
C SER A 5 0.23 -19.31 11.08
N THR A 6 -0.94 -19.20 10.47
CA THR A 6 -1.38 -17.99 9.77
C THR A 6 -2.05 -17.08 10.77
N ALA A 7 -1.28 -16.11 11.29
CA ALA A 7 -1.88 -14.96 11.97
C ALA A 7 -2.96 -14.33 11.06
N PRO A 8 -4.02 -13.76 11.64
CA PRO A 8 -5.11 -13.21 10.86
C PRO A 8 -4.63 -12.08 9.94
N VAL A 9 -5.25 -12.00 8.75
CA VAL A 9 -5.09 -10.86 7.86
C VAL A 9 -5.75 -9.66 8.50
N VAL A 10 -5.02 -8.56 8.65
CA VAL A 10 -5.54 -7.31 9.22
C VAL A 10 -5.32 -6.16 8.25
N SER A 11 -6.19 -5.17 8.28
CA SER A 11 -6.08 -4.00 7.41
C SER A 11 -6.37 -2.72 8.18
N PHE A 12 -5.59 -1.68 7.92
CA PHE A 12 -5.76 -0.37 8.54
C PHE A 12 -5.76 0.71 7.46
N HIS A 13 -6.60 1.74 7.66
CA HIS A 13 -6.51 2.94 6.86
C HIS A 13 -5.16 3.62 7.06
N THR A 14 -4.59 4.12 5.98
CA THR A 14 -3.24 4.72 6.05
C THR A 14 -3.21 5.90 7.01
N HIS A 15 -4.28 6.71 7.07
CA HIS A 15 -4.43 7.77 8.07
C HIS A 15 -4.25 7.26 9.51
N CYS A 16 -4.88 6.14 9.87
CA CYS A 16 -4.74 5.58 11.22
C CYS A 16 -3.30 5.17 11.52
N LEU A 17 -2.56 4.64 10.53
CA LEU A 17 -1.16 4.26 10.70
C LEU A 17 -0.21 5.46 10.75
N GLN A 18 -0.58 6.57 10.09
CA GLN A 18 0.15 7.84 10.18
C GLN A 18 -0.02 8.48 11.56
N GLU A 19 -1.19 8.33 12.19
CA GLU A 19 -1.46 8.81 13.55
C GLU A 19 -0.86 7.88 14.62
N ASP A 20 -0.96 6.57 14.42
CA ASP A 20 -0.50 5.57 15.38
C ASP A 20 0.17 4.37 14.67
N SER A 21 1.49 4.44 14.60
CA SER A 21 2.32 3.36 14.05
C SER A 21 2.30 2.06 14.87
N SER A 22 1.84 2.09 16.14
CA SER A 22 1.78 0.89 16.99
C SER A 22 0.72 -0.11 16.54
N LEU A 23 -0.23 0.35 15.72
CA LEU A 23 -1.24 -0.48 15.05
C LEU A 23 -0.64 -1.44 14.02
N VAL A 24 0.57 -1.17 13.53
CA VAL A 24 1.26 -2.08 12.60
C VAL A 24 1.63 -3.37 13.34
N PRO A 25 1.24 -4.55 12.82
CA PRO A 25 1.63 -5.82 13.41
C PRO A 25 3.16 -5.93 13.52
N GLN A 26 3.64 -6.46 14.64
CA GLN A 26 5.08 -6.59 14.88
C GLN A 26 5.65 -7.85 14.22
N GLY A 27 6.95 -7.79 13.90
CA GLY A 27 7.69 -8.92 13.36
C GLY A 27 7.57 -9.09 11.84
N PRO A 28 7.98 -10.26 11.33
CA PRO A 28 8.07 -10.51 9.91
C PRO A 28 6.70 -10.75 9.26
N GLY A 29 6.61 -10.52 7.96
CA GLY A 29 5.40 -10.79 7.21
C GLY A 29 5.40 -10.30 5.77
N ALA A 30 4.19 -10.14 5.25
CA ALA A 30 3.94 -9.49 3.98
C ALA A 30 2.92 -8.36 4.16
N PHE A 31 2.96 -7.36 3.30
CA PHE A 31 1.93 -6.34 3.24
C PHE A 31 1.76 -5.76 1.84
N ALA A 32 0.62 -5.09 1.63
CA ALA A 32 0.35 -4.32 0.44
C ALA A 32 -0.36 -3.01 0.80
N ALA A 33 -0.03 -1.93 0.08
CA ALA A 33 -0.78 -0.69 0.06
C ALA A 33 -1.77 -0.73 -1.10
N ILE A 34 -3.05 -0.51 -0.81
CA ILE A 34 -4.16 -0.65 -1.74
C ILE A 34 -4.98 0.64 -1.83
N LEU A 35 -5.61 0.88 -2.97
CA LEU A 35 -6.62 1.93 -3.10
C LEU A 35 -7.90 1.57 -2.34
N ARG A 36 -8.46 2.56 -1.64
CA ARG A 36 -9.76 2.48 -0.96
C ARG A 36 -10.92 2.98 -1.81
N THR A 37 -10.62 3.89 -2.72
CA THR A 37 -11.59 4.56 -3.59
C THR A 37 -11.15 4.41 -5.04
N GLU A 38 -12.08 4.61 -5.97
CA GLU A 38 -11.70 4.67 -7.39
C GLU A 38 -10.76 5.87 -7.60
N TYR A 39 -9.65 5.63 -8.28
CA TYR A 39 -8.76 6.69 -8.74
C TYR A 39 -8.77 6.75 -10.25
N ARG A 40 -8.98 7.94 -10.82
CA ARG A 40 -9.04 8.14 -12.27
C ARG A 40 -7.78 8.86 -12.73
N ILE A 41 -7.03 8.21 -13.59
CA ILE A 41 -5.87 8.79 -14.24
C ILE A 41 -6.34 9.37 -15.56
N HIS A 42 -6.17 10.68 -15.70
CA HIS A 42 -6.52 11.41 -16.91
C HIS A 42 -5.29 11.49 -17.82
N GLY A 43 -5.42 10.98 -19.04
CA GLY A 43 -4.43 11.12 -20.09
C GLY A 43 -4.35 12.56 -20.62
N PRO A 44 -3.36 12.85 -21.48
CA PRO A 44 -3.17 14.18 -22.06
C PRO A 44 -4.45 14.69 -22.73
N GLY A 45 -4.86 15.91 -22.40
CA GLY A 45 -6.05 16.55 -22.97
C GLY A 45 -7.40 15.96 -22.51
N ASN A 46 -7.43 15.15 -21.44
CA ASN A 46 -8.64 14.49 -20.92
C ASN A 46 -9.34 13.55 -21.92
N VAL A 47 -8.62 13.08 -22.94
CA VAL A 47 -9.20 12.26 -24.01
C VAL A 47 -9.28 10.78 -23.61
N GLU A 48 -8.39 10.33 -22.74
CA GLU A 48 -8.34 8.96 -22.23
C GLU A 48 -8.41 8.99 -20.69
N VAL A 49 -9.22 8.10 -20.11
CA VAL A 49 -9.33 7.96 -18.66
C VAL A 49 -9.13 6.49 -18.30
N MET A 50 -8.11 6.24 -17.47
CA MET A 50 -7.89 4.95 -16.85
C MET A 50 -8.47 4.97 -15.43
N SER A 51 -9.42 4.09 -15.15
CA SER A 51 -9.96 3.90 -13.80
C SER A 51 -9.20 2.80 -13.06
N LEU A 52 -8.67 3.13 -11.89
CA LEU A 52 -8.16 2.19 -10.91
C LEU A 52 -9.24 1.97 -9.83
N PRO A 53 -9.90 0.80 -9.78
CA PRO A 53 -10.98 0.58 -8.83
C PRO A 53 -10.50 0.50 -7.37
N PRO A 54 -11.40 0.71 -6.38
CA PRO A 54 -11.17 0.34 -4.99
C PRO A 54 -10.72 -1.10 -4.93
N GLY A 55 -9.57 -1.35 -4.32
CA GLY A 55 -8.83 -2.48 -4.81
C GLY A 55 -7.38 -2.15 -4.98
N THR A 56 -7.14 -1.49 -6.09
CA THR A 56 -5.91 -1.62 -6.84
C THR A 56 -4.66 -1.57 -5.95
N PRO A 57 -3.85 -2.65 -5.93
CA PRO A 57 -2.60 -2.62 -5.20
C PRO A 57 -1.67 -1.60 -5.86
N LEU A 58 -1.21 -0.64 -5.07
CA LEU A 58 -0.24 0.36 -5.52
C LEU A 58 1.19 -0.13 -5.31
N TRP A 59 1.40 -0.88 -4.22
CA TRP A 59 2.69 -1.44 -3.86
C TRP A 59 2.49 -2.63 -2.92
N GLY A 60 3.41 -3.58 -2.89
CA GLY A 60 3.46 -4.59 -1.84
C GLY A 60 4.80 -5.28 -1.72
N SER A 61 5.13 -5.72 -0.50
CA SER A 61 6.26 -6.59 -0.24
C SER A 61 5.75 -7.91 0.32
N ALA A 62 6.14 -8.98 -0.36
CA ALA A 62 5.79 -10.33 0.03
C ALA A 62 6.59 -10.82 1.25
N HIS A 63 7.66 -10.11 1.62
CA HIS A 63 8.68 -10.58 2.55
C HIS A 63 9.41 -9.41 3.21
N VAL A 64 9.07 -9.11 4.45
CA VAL A 64 9.83 -8.19 5.30
C VAL A 64 10.10 -8.82 6.66
N ASP A 65 11.28 -8.57 7.22
CA ASP A 65 11.66 -9.05 8.54
C ASP A 65 11.00 -8.25 9.67
N SER A 66 10.62 -7.01 9.37
CA SER A 66 9.89 -6.11 10.27
C SER A 66 8.85 -5.32 9.49
N LEU A 67 7.57 -5.68 9.69
CA LEU A 67 6.43 -4.95 9.14
C LEU A 67 6.44 -3.50 9.60
N SER A 68 6.71 -3.23 10.88
CA SER A 68 6.74 -1.87 11.42
C SER A 68 7.83 -1.02 10.78
N SER A 69 9.05 -1.55 10.63
CA SER A 69 10.14 -0.82 9.97
C SER A 69 9.86 -0.56 8.49
N ALA A 70 9.33 -1.55 7.77
CA ALA A 70 9.01 -1.40 6.36
C ALA A 70 7.88 -0.38 6.14
N VAL A 71 6.79 -0.46 6.91
CA VAL A 71 5.69 0.52 6.84
C VAL A 71 6.18 1.90 7.23
N HIS A 72 7.00 2.04 8.28
CA HIS A 72 7.57 3.32 8.67
C HIS A 72 8.37 3.96 7.54
N GLY A 73 9.20 3.19 6.84
CA GLY A 73 9.93 3.66 5.66
C GLY A 73 8.99 4.17 4.56
N HIS A 74 7.84 3.52 4.35
CA HIS A 74 6.89 3.99 3.35
C HIS A 74 6.03 5.17 3.78
N LEU A 75 5.65 5.26 5.05
CA LEU A 75 4.82 6.35 5.57
C LEU A 75 5.62 7.62 5.85
N HIS A 76 6.89 7.49 6.25
CA HIS A 76 7.69 8.62 6.73
C HIS A 76 9.00 8.82 5.99
N GLY A 77 9.46 7.87 5.17
CA GLY A 77 10.63 8.06 4.32
C GLY A 77 10.45 9.16 3.28
N ASP A 78 11.54 9.56 2.65
CA ASP A 78 11.49 10.44 1.48
C ASP A 78 11.07 9.66 0.20
N ILE A 79 10.95 10.37 -0.91
CA ILE A 79 10.59 9.79 -2.22
C ILE A 79 11.71 8.93 -2.82
N THR A 80 12.96 9.08 -2.37
CA THR A 80 14.12 8.33 -2.88
C THR A 80 14.27 6.97 -2.21
N VAL A 81 13.75 6.82 -0.99
CA VAL A 81 13.82 5.58 -0.20
C VAL A 81 12.49 4.80 -0.17
N SER A 82 11.43 5.35 -0.76
CA SER A 82 10.10 4.75 -0.76
C SER A 82 9.47 4.75 -2.15
N ASP A 83 9.51 3.59 -2.82
CA ASP A 83 8.84 3.37 -4.11
C ASP A 83 7.35 3.71 -4.08
N LEU A 84 6.68 3.45 -2.94
CA LEU A 84 5.27 3.82 -2.78
C LEU A 84 5.10 5.34 -2.86
N ARG A 85 5.94 6.11 -2.17
CA ARG A 85 5.85 7.58 -2.17
C ARG A 85 6.23 8.16 -3.52
N LEU A 86 7.25 7.61 -4.17
CA LEU A 86 7.61 7.96 -5.54
C LEU A 86 6.45 7.71 -6.51
N GLY A 87 5.85 6.51 -6.46
CA GLY A 87 4.72 6.15 -7.29
C GLY A 87 3.51 7.07 -7.07
N VAL A 88 3.21 7.40 -5.81
CA VAL A 88 2.14 8.36 -5.49
C VAL A 88 2.47 9.74 -6.01
N ALA A 89 3.69 10.25 -5.83
CA ALA A 89 4.11 11.55 -6.35
C ALA A 89 3.84 11.65 -7.86
N ILE A 90 4.23 10.62 -8.63
CA ILE A 90 3.95 10.54 -10.07
C ILE A 90 2.43 10.53 -10.35
N LEU A 91 1.65 9.73 -9.60
CA LEU A 91 0.20 9.62 -9.78
C LEU A 91 -0.55 10.94 -9.57
N ILE A 92 -0.08 11.80 -8.68
CA ILE A 92 -0.67 13.12 -8.41
C ILE A 92 0.00 14.25 -9.20
N GLY A 93 0.83 13.91 -10.19
CA GLY A 93 1.47 14.88 -11.09
C GLY A 93 2.54 15.73 -10.41
N ARG A 94 3.18 15.22 -9.35
CA ARG A 94 4.33 15.86 -8.72
C ARG A 94 5.62 15.34 -9.31
N GLU A 95 6.48 16.26 -9.71
CA GLU A 95 7.81 15.94 -10.20
C GLU A 95 8.69 15.53 -9.00
N PRO A 96 9.27 14.33 -9.01
CA PRO A 96 10.22 13.94 -7.98
C PRO A 96 11.48 14.80 -8.15
N ALA A 97 11.62 15.85 -7.34
CA ALA A 97 12.80 16.68 -7.36
C ALA A 97 14.00 15.88 -6.81
N GLU A 98 15.06 15.74 -7.61
CA GLU A 98 16.35 15.24 -7.13
C GLU A 98 17.05 16.36 -6.35
N GLY A 99 17.04 16.30 -5.02
CA GLY A 99 17.92 17.16 -4.19
C GLY A 99 17.39 17.54 -2.82
N ILE A 100 18.31 17.69 -1.87
CA ILE A 100 18.09 17.91 -0.43
C ILE A 100 17.55 19.32 -0.09
N ASP A 101 17.42 20.21 -1.08
CA ASP A 101 17.06 21.63 -0.87
C ASP A 101 16.00 22.14 -1.88
N HIS A 102 14.97 21.34 -2.19
CA HIS A 102 13.87 21.87 -2.98
C HIS A 102 12.92 22.69 -2.08
N PRO A 103 12.67 23.99 -2.35
CA PRO A 103 11.88 24.87 -1.46
C PRO A 103 10.42 24.42 -1.28
N PHE A 104 9.95 23.47 -2.09
CA PHE A 104 8.61 22.90 -2.02
C PHE A 104 8.57 21.45 -1.49
N GLU A 105 9.69 20.87 -1.06
CA GLU A 105 9.74 19.46 -0.63
C GLU A 105 8.74 19.17 0.50
N ALA A 106 8.68 20.03 1.52
CA ALA A 106 7.74 19.88 2.62
C ALA A 106 6.27 19.91 2.18
N ILE A 107 5.95 20.76 1.19
CA ILE A 107 4.59 20.87 0.63
C ILE A 107 4.25 19.60 -0.16
N ILE A 108 5.15 19.15 -1.04
CA ILE A 108 4.98 17.92 -1.81
C ILE A 108 4.81 16.72 -0.87
N ARG A 109 5.63 16.66 0.20
CA ARG A 109 5.52 15.60 1.21
C ARG A 109 4.16 15.61 1.90
N ALA A 110 3.68 16.77 2.33
CA ALA A 110 2.38 16.91 2.98
C ALA A 110 1.22 16.52 2.05
N GLU A 111 1.32 16.84 0.76
CA GLU A 111 0.33 16.42 -0.24
C GLU A 111 0.34 14.91 -0.48
N ILE A 112 1.53 14.30 -0.57
CA ILE A 112 1.66 12.84 -0.66
C ILE A 112 1.06 12.19 0.59
N ASP A 113 1.36 12.70 1.79
CA ASP A 113 0.85 12.18 3.05
C ASP A 113 -0.68 12.29 3.14
N GLY A 114 -1.23 13.44 2.75
CA GLY A 114 -2.67 13.66 2.68
C GLY A 114 -3.35 12.75 1.67
N TRP A 115 -2.74 12.57 0.49
CA TRP A 115 -3.28 11.67 -0.53
C TRP A 115 -3.24 10.21 -0.07
N LEU A 116 -2.12 9.75 0.50
CA LEU A 116 -1.99 8.40 1.06
C LEU A 116 -3.04 8.17 2.16
N GLY A 117 -3.16 9.09 3.11
CA GLY A 117 -4.11 8.99 4.22
C GLY A 117 -5.57 8.89 3.76
N ALA A 118 -5.95 9.69 2.76
CA ALA A 118 -7.32 9.71 2.24
C ALA A 118 -7.64 8.48 1.37
N ASN A 119 -6.72 8.06 0.51
CA ASN A 119 -7.01 7.16 -0.59
C ASN A 119 -6.56 5.71 -0.38
N THR A 120 -5.74 5.43 0.64
CA THR A 120 -5.10 4.11 0.77
C THR A 120 -5.34 3.41 2.10
N ALA A 121 -5.15 2.10 2.08
CA ALA A 121 -5.09 1.26 3.27
C ALA A 121 -3.91 0.29 3.14
N PHE A 122 -3.35 -0.13 4.27
CA PHE A 122 -2.37 -1.20 4.32
C PHE A 122 -3.05 -2.49 4.75
N VAL A 123 -2.79 -3.57 4.02
CA VAL A 123 -3.23 -4.92 4.36
C VAL A 123 -2.02 -5.74 4.74
N PHE A 124 -2.11 -6.45 5.85
CA PHE A 124 -1.01 -7.18 6.47
C PHE A 124 -1.30 -8.67 6.52
N TRP A 125 -0.26 -9.45 6.26
CA TRP A 125 -0.21 -10.89 6.48
C TRP A 125 0.96 -11.20 7.42
N PRO A 126 0.76 -11.02 8.74
CA PRO A 126 1.82 -11.27 9.72
C PRO A 126 2.22 -12.75 9.71
N ARG A 127 3.49 -13.02 9.94
CA ARG A 127 4.03 -14.37 10.05
C ARG A 127 4.65 -14.57 11.43
N VAL A 128 4.54 -15.77 11.94
CA VAL A 128 5.14 -16.15 13.24
C VAL A 128 6.64 -16.47 13.10
N ARG A 129 7.20 -16.43 11.87
CA ARG A 129 8.59 -16.80 11.54
C ARG A 129 9.22 -15.84 10.53
N SER A 130 10.55 -15.80 10.52
CA SER A 130 11.37 -14.93 9.68
C SER A 130 11.15 -15.14 8.18
N VAL A 131 11.55 -14.14 7.36
CA VAL A 131 11.45 -14.21 5.89
C VAL A 131 12.19 -15.41 5.31
N GLY A 132 13.34 -15.77 5.90
CA GLY A 132 14.18 -16.89 5.47
C GLY A 132 13.45 -18.24 5.49
N ASP A 133 12.47 -18.42 6.37
CA ASP A 133 11.71 -19.67 6.50
C ASP A 133 10.54 -19.79 5.51
N ALA A 134 10.19 -18.71 4.81
CA ALA A 134 8.90 -18.58 4.13
C ALA A 134 8.97 -18.33 2.61
N GLN A 135 10.18 -18.37 2.03
CA GLN A 135 10.46 -18.15 0.61
C GLN A 135 9.84 -19.21 -0.33
N ALA A 136 9.18 -20.26 0.22
CA ALA A 136 8.68 -21.41 -0.53
C ALA A 136 7.27 -21.26 -1.15
N ASP A 137 6.42 -20.33 -0.70
CA ASP A 137 4.95 -20.56 -0.81
C ASP A 137 4.15 -19.74 -1.83
N GLY A 138 4.75 -18.91 -2.70
CA GLY A 138 4.01 -18.28 -3.82
C GLY A 138 2.75 -17.46 -3.42
N PHE A 139 2.64 -17.11 -2.14
CA PHE A 139 1.45 -16.66 -1.44
C PHE A 139 0.88 -15.34 -1.99
N PHE A 140 1.76 -14.43 -2.36
CA PHE A 140 1.42 -13.06 -2.76
C PHE A 140 0.59 -13.00 -4.05
N ALA A 141 0.91 -13.85 -5.03
CA ALA A 141 0.13 -13.95 -6.27
C ALA A 141 -1.30 -14.48 -6.02
N SER A 142 -1.46 -15.37 -5.04
CA SER A 142 -2.77 -15.94 -4.69
C SER A 142 -3.63 -14.95 -3.91
N VAL A 143 -3.02 -14.17 -3.01
CA VAL A 143 -3.67 -13.14 -2.21
C VAL A 143 -4.19 -11.99 -3.07
N ILE A 144 -3.36 -11.45 -3.97
CA ILE A 144 -3.78 -10.40 -4.91
C ILE A 144 -4.98 -10.88 -5.75
N ARG A 145 -4.93 -12.12 -6.26
CA ARG A 145 -6.06 -12.72 -6.99
C ARG A 145 -7.31 -12.90 -6.13
N SER A 146 -7.17 -13.37 -4.88
CA SER A 146 -8.31 -13.58 -3.98
C SER A 146 -8.98 -12.27 -3.57
N TRP A 147 -8.22 -11.19 -3.47
CA TRP A 147 -8.78 -9.93 -3.01
C TRP A 147 -9.39 -9.14 -4.18
N ALA A 148 -8.77 -9.16 -5.37
CA ALA A 148 -9.38 -8.69 -6.62
C ALA A 148 -10.72 -9.41 -6.94
N SER A 149 -10.83 -10.71 -6.64
CA SER A 149 -12.07 -11.46 -6.84
C SER A 149 -13.16 -11.19 -5.79
N ARG A 150 -12.80 -10.75 -4.58
CA ARG A 150 -13.77 -10.38 -3.54
C ARG A 150 -14.37 -8.99 -3.78
N THR A 151 -13.56 -8.01 -4.18
CA THR A 151 -14.07 -6.67 -4.53
C THR A 151 -14.88 -6.68 -5.83
N GLY A 152 -14.51 -7.53 -6.80
CA GLY A 152 -15.31 -7.76 -8.02
C GLY A 152 -16.70 -8.36 -7.78
N ARG A 153 -16.93 -9.07 -6.66
CA ARG A 153 -18.26 -9.58 -6.27
C ARG A 153 -19.10 -8.57 -5.48
N GLN A 154 -18.50 -7.59 -4.82
CA GLN A 154 -19.26 -6.55 -4.10
C GLN A 154 -19.81 -5.44 -5.01
N ALA A 155 -19.32 -5.31 -6.25
CA ALA A 155 -19.89 -4.39 -7.25
C ALA A 155 -21.24 -4.88 -7.84
N GLY A 156 -21.77 -5.99 -7.35
CA GLY A 156 -22.98 -6.61 -7.89
C GLY A 156 -23.95 -7.10 -6.82
N PHE A 157 -24.31 -6.31 -5.80
CA PHE A 157 -25.55 -6.52 -5.04
C PHE A 157 -26.06 -5.23 -4.37
N ALA A 158 -27.39 -5.06 -4.42
CA ALA A 158 -28.24 -4.03 -3.81
C ALA A 158 -28.54 -2.76 -4.64
N LEU A 159 -29.25 -2.95 -5.77
CA LEU A 159 -30.43 -2.11 -6.07
C LEU A 159 -31.67 -2.92 -5.64
N HIS A 160 -32.24 -2.54 -4.50
CA HIS A 160 -33.64 -2.75 -4.16
C HIS A 160 -34.12 -1.50 -3.42
#